data_AF-A0A2J8LJH3-F1
#
_entry.id   AF-A0A2J8LJH3-F1
#
_cell.length_a   1.000
_cell.length_b   1.000
_cell.length_c   1.000
_cell.angle_alpha   90.00
_cell.angle_beta   90.00
_cell.angle_gamma   90.00
#
_symmetry.space_group_name_H-M   'P 1'
#
loop_
_entity.id
_entity.type
_entity.pdbx_description
1 polymer ?
#
loop_
_entity_poly.entity_id
_entity_poly.type
_entity_poly.pdbx_seq_one_letter_code
_entity_poly.pdbx_strand_id
1 'polypeptide(L)'
;MSQPAGGRRKPRTLGPPVCSIRPFKSSEQYLEAMKEDLAEWLRDLYGLDIDAANFLQVLETGLVLCRHANVVTDAALAFLAEAPAQAQKIPMPQVGVSYNGAAQPGTFQARDNVSNFIQWCRKEMGIQEVLMFETEDLVLRKNVKNVVLCLLELGRRAWRFGVAAPTLVQLEEEIEEEVRRELALPLPQPGPDGAEPREPLHVPSAVLHGQSV
;
A
#
# COMPACT_ATOMS: atom_id res chain seq x y z
N MET A 1 -18.90 44.76 -52.06
CA MET A 1 -17.83 43.75 -51.89
C MET A 1 -17.03 44.08 -50.64
N SER A 2 -16.50 43.04 -49.98
CA SER A 2 -15.59 43.03 -48.82
C SER A 2 -16.21 42.51 -47.50
N GLN A 3 -15.94 41.23 -47.22
CA GLN A 3 -16.17 40.52 -45.95
C GLN A 3 -15.03 40.82 -44.95
N PRO A 4 -15.24 40.68 -43.63
CA PRO A 4 -14.16 40.48 -42.67
C PRO A 4 -14.00 38.99 -42.30
N ALA A 5 -12.74 38.59 -42.11
CA ALA A 5 -12.29 37.23 -41.91
C ALA A 5 -12.71 36.63 -40.56
N GLY A 6 -13.29 35.43 -40.60
CA GLY A 6 -13.55 34.60 -39.42
C GLY A 6 -12.27 33.91 -38.94
N GLY A 7 -11.84 34.24 -37.72
CA GLY A 7 -10.74 33.57 -37.04
C GLY A 7 -11.10 32.12 -36.66
N ARG A 8 -10.46 31.14 -37.31
CA ARG A 8 -10.50 29.72 -36.92
C ARG A 8 -9.86 29.53 -35.54
N ARG A 9 -10.68 29.25 -34.52
CA ARG A 9 -10.20 28.69 -33.25
C ARG A 9 -9.73 27.25 -33.49
N LYS A 10 -8.45 26.98 -33.20
CA LYS A 10 -7.86 25.64 -33.28
C LYS A 10 -8.52 24.70 -32.26
N PRO A 11 -8.77 23.42 -32.57
CA PRO A 11 -9.23 22.45 -31.60
C PRO A 11 -8.14 22.23 -30.54
N ARG A 12 -8.57 22.15 -29.26
CA ARG A 12 -7.73 21.75 -28.13
C ARG A 12 -7.13 20.38 -28.44
N THR A 13 -5.80 20.29 -28.45
CA THR A 13 -5.06 19.03 -28.47
C THR A 13 -5.47 18.23 -27.23
N LEU A 14 -6.10 17.09 -27.47
CA LEU A 14 -6.30 16.03 -26.49
C LEU A 14 -4.93 15.72 -25.87
N GLY A 15 -4.86 15.75 -24.55
CA GLY A 15 -3.67 15.31 -23.81
C GLY A 15 -3.29 13.88 -24.20
N PRO A 16 -2.05 13.46 -23.91
CA PRO A 16 -1.60 12.12 -24.24
C PRO A 16 -2.56 11.10 -23.62
N PRO A 17 -2.86 9.98 -24.30
CA PRO A 17 -3.75 8.98 -23.76
C PRO A 17 -3.15 8.47 -22.46
N VAL A 18 -3.90 8.61 -21.37
CA VAL A 18 -3.60 7.93 -20.11
C VAL A 18 -3.49 6.45 -20.47
N CYS A 19 -2.30 5.87 -20.29
CA CYS A 19 -2.08 4.47 -20.62
C CYS A 19 -2.99 3.66 -19.70
N SER A 20 -4.04 3.08 -20.27
CA SER A 20 -4.93 2.19 -19.51
C SER A 20 -4.09 1.03 -19.00
N ILE A 21 -3.92 0.97 -17.68
CA ILE A 21 -3.23 -0.13 -17.01
C ILE A 21 -4.04 -1.38 -17.33
N ARG A 22 -3.43 -2.33 -18.03
CA ARG A 22 -4.07 -3.61 -18.30
C ARG A 22 -4.19 -4.36 -16.98
N PRO A 23 -5.40 -4.77 -16.55
CA PRO A 23 -5.56 -5.60 -15.36
C PRO A 23 -4.74 -6.88 -15.50
N PHE A 24 -4.14 -7.36 -14.42
CA PHE A 24 -3.41 -8.61 -14.49
C PHE A 24 -4.41 -9.76 -14.72
N LYS A 25 -3.91 -10.82 -15.37
CA LYS A 25 -4.76 -11.91 -15.85
C LYS A 25 -5.03 -12.95 -14.77
N SER A 26 -4.23 -12.99 -13.70
CA SER A 26 -4.40 -13.92 -12.58
C SER A 26 -3.87 -13.33 -11.27
N SER A 27 -4.36 -13.86 -10.14
CA SER A 27 -3.88 -13.53 -8.79
C SER A 27 -2.41 -13.88 -8.58
N GLU A 28 -1.87 -14.85 -9.32
CA GLU A 28 -0.47 -15.25 -9.26
C GLU A 28 0.45 -14.18 -9.85
N GLN A 29 0.06 -13.56 -10.97
CA GLN A 29 0.84 -12.47 -11.58
C GLN A 29 0.90 -11.24 -10.66
N TYR A 30 -0.21 -10.93 -9.97
CA TYR A 30 -0.23 -9.88 -8.95
C TYR A 30 0.76 -10.19 -7.82
N LEU A 31 0.72 -11.42 -7.30
CA LEU A 31 1.62 -11.84 -6.22
C LEU A 31 3.09 -11.77 -6.64
N GLU A 32 3.40 -12.15 -7.88
CA GLU A 32 4.77 -12.09 -8.39
C GLU A 32 5.27 -10.64 -8.51
N ALA A 33 4.44 -9.72 -9.02
CA ALA A 33 4.79 -8.31 -9.06
C ALA A 33 5.01 -7.71 -7.67
N MET A 34 4.20 -8.09 -6.67
CA MET A 34 4.39 -7.66 -5.28
C MET A 34 5.68 -8.25 -4.67
N LYS A 35 6.04 -9.48 -5.02
CA LYS A 35 7.32 -10.07 -4.61
C LYS A 35 8.51 -9.36 -5.25
N GLU A 36 8.40 -9.00 -6.53
CA GLU A 36 9.44 -8.27 -7.26
C GLU A 36 9.71 -6.90 -6.61
N ASP A 37 8.64 -6.14 -6.31
CA ASP A 37 8.74 -4.86 -5.62
C ASP A 37 9.38 -4.99 -4.23
N LEU A 38 8.95 -5.98 -3.43
CA LEU A 38 9.57 -6.25 -2.12
C LEU A 38 11.02 -6.72 -2.23
N ALA A 39 11.36 -7.50 -3.26
CA ALA A 39 12.72 -7.95 -3.49
C ALA A 39 13.63 -6.78 -3.88
N GLU A 40 13.20 -5.91 -4.79
CA GLU A 40 13.92 -4.69 -5.16
C GLU A 40 14.13 -3.79 -3.93
N TRP A 41 13.08 -3.56 -3.15
CA TRP A 41 13.14 -2.78 -1.92
C TRP A 41 14.16 -3.32 -0.91
N LEU A 42 14.15 -4.63 -0.63
CA LEU A 42 15.10 -5.25 0.29
C LEU A 42 16.53 -5.30 -0.28
N ARG A 43 16.68 -5.46 -1.60
CA ARG A 43 17.97 -5.36 -2.29
C ARG A 43 18.56 -3.98 -2.07
N ASP A 44 17.81 -2.91 -2.30
CA ASP A 44 18.31 -1.55 -2.22
C ASP A 44 18.69 -1.15 -0.79
N LEU A 45 17.90 -1.58 0.20
CA LEU A 45 18.19 -1.32 1.61
C LEU A 45 19.43 -2.05 2.14
N TYR A 46 19.68 -3.28 1.66
CA TYR A 46 20.63 -4.19 2.32
C TYR A 46 21.74 -4.73 1.43
N GLY A 47 21.74 -4.42 0.13
CA GLY A 47 22.70 -4.94 -0.85
C GLY A 47 22.57 -6.45 -1.06
N LEU A 48 21.34 -6.97 -1.03
CA LEU A 48 21.08 -8.41 -1.15
C LEU A 48 20.94 -8.85 -2.60
N ASP A 49 21.39 -10.07 -2.89
CA ASP A 49 21.07 -10.77 -4.14
C ASP A 49 19.71 -11.47 -4.02
N ILE A 50 18.63 -10.68 -4.05
CA ILE A 50 17.25 -11.15 -3.87
C ILE A 50 16.38 -10.77 -5.06
N ASP A 51 15.65 -11.68 -5.66
CA ASP A 51 14.68 -11.40 -6.72
C ASP A 51 13.34 -12.09 -6.41
N ALA A 52 12.36 -11.95 -7.30
CA ALA A 52 11.07 -12.57 -7.10
C ALA A 52 11.16 -14.12 -7.05
N ALA A 53 12.13 -14.73 -7.75
CA ALA A 53 12.30 -16.19 -7.80
C ALA A 53 12.92 -16.76 -6.51
N ASN A 54 13.90 -16.08 -5.93
CA ASN A 54 14.60 -16.51 -4.72
C ASN A 54 14.07 -15.84 -3.43
N PHE A 55 13.08 -14.95 -3.54
CA PHE A 55 12.53 -14.12 -2.46
C PHE A 55 12.36 -14.87 -1.12
N LEU A 56 11.63 -15.98 -1.14
CA LEU A 56 11.37 -16.76 0.08
C LEU A 56 12.61 -17.45 0.61
N GLN A 57 13.51 -17.91 -0.27
CA GLN A 57 14.74 -18.58 0.11
C GLN A 57 15.68 -17.62 0.86
N VAL A 58 15.80 -16.37 0.40
CA VAL A 58 16.62 -15.36 1.09
C VAL A 58 16.05 -15.03 2.48
N LEU A 59 14.72 -15.06 2.63
CA LEU A 59 14.04 -14.73 3.88
C LEU A 59 13.88 -15.90 4.86
N GLU A 60 14.02 -17.16 4.43
CA GLU A 60 13.59 -18.35 5.20
C GLU A 60 14.40 -18.60 6.49
N THR A 61 15.56 -17.96 6.65
CA THR A 61 16.34 -17.98 7.91
C THR A 61 15.85 -16.99 8.96
N GLY A 62 14.97 -16.05 8.57
CA GLY A 62 14.49 -14.95 9.40
C GLY A 62 15.52 -13.83 9.62
N LEU A 63 16.78 -13.99 9.18
CA LEU A 63 17.85 -13.03 9.47
C LEU A 63 17.59 -11.64 8.88
N VAL A 64 17.20 -11.59 7.60
CA VAL A 64 16.89 -10.32 6.91
C VAL A 64 15.69 -9.64 7.57
N LEU A 65 14.68 -10.40 7.97
CA LEU A 65 13.49 -9.90 8.64
C LEU A 65 13.82 -9.27 9.99
N CYS A 66 14.58 -9.98 10.82
CA CYS A 66 15.02 -9.48 12.13
C CYS A 66 15.95 -8.26 11.98
N ARG A 67 16.85 -8.27 10.98
CA ARG A 67 17.69 -7.10 10.65
C ARG A 67 16.82 -5.90 10.31
N HIS A 68 15.80 -6.08 9.47
CA HIS A 68 14.91 -4.99 9.08
C HIS A 68 14.10 -4.46 10.26
N ALA A 69 13.55 -5.33 11.11
CA ALA A 69 12.88 -4.91 12.34
C ALA A 69 13.77 -3.98 13.19
N ASN A 70 15.05 -4.35 13.37
CA ASN A 70 15.99 -3.52 14.14
C ASN A 70 16.27 -2.17 13.47
N VAL A 71 16.44 -2.13 12.14
CA VAL A 71 16.61 -0.86 11.41
C VAL A 71 15.39 0.05 11.57
N VAL A 72 14.18 -0.52 11.52
CA VAL A 72 12.94 0.25 11.73
C VAL A 72 12.84 0.75 13.16
N THR A 73 13.21 -0.06 14.16
CA THR A 73 13.29 0.38 15.55
C THR A 73 14.29 1.53 15.72
N ASP A 74 15.50 1.41 15.17
CA ASP A 74 16.52 2.46 15.27
C ASP A 74 16.06 3.77 14.62
N ALA A 75 15.44 3.68 13.44
CA ALA A 75 14.87 4.84 12.74
C ALA A 75 13.74 5.50 13.54
N ALA A 76 12.87 4.71 14.17
CA ALA A 76 11.83 5.23 15.04
C ALA A 76 12.43 5.94 16.26
N LEU A 77 13.43 5.36 16.92
CA LEU A 77 14.09 6.00 18.06
C LEU A 77 14.79 7.30 17.66
N ALA A 78 15.42 7.36 16.49
CA ALA A 78 15.99 8.58 15.94
C ALA A 78 14.90 9.64 15.67
N PHE A 79 13.79 9.26 15.05
CA PHE A 79 12.64 10.14 14.81
C PHE A 79 12.05 10.70 16.11
N LEU A 80 11.95 9.88 17.16
CA LEU A 80 11.50 10.32 18.49
C LEU A 80 12.44 11.37 19.10
N ALA A 81 13.75 11.19 18.93
CA ALA A 81 14.74 12.13 19.44
C ALA A 81 14.71 13.48 18.70
N GLU A 82 14.49 13.46 17.38
CA GLU A 82 14.44 14.66 16.54
C GLU A 82 13.10 15.42 16.68
N ALA A 83 11.98 14.71 16.74
CA ALA A 83 10.64 15.28 16.67
C ALA A 83 9.66 14.69 17.72
N PRO A 84 9.93 14.88 19.03
CA PRO A 84 9.16 14.22 20.10
C PRO A 84 7.67 14.58 20.11
N ALA A 85 7.30 15.80 19.72
CA ALA A 85 5.90 16.23 19.66
C ALA A 85 5.10 15.54 18.53
N GLN A 86 5.76 15.14 17.45
CA GLN A 86 5.13 14.39 16.36
C GLN A 86 5.06 12.89 16.71
N ALA A 87 6.12 12.37 17.33
CA ALA A 87 6.21 11.00 17.80
C ALA A 87 5.10 10.60 18.79
N GLN A 88 4.68 11.49 19.69
CA GLN A 88 3.58 11.22 20.64
C GLN A 88 2.24 10.86 19.99
N LYS A 89 2.05 11.19 18.69
CA LYS A 89 0.81 10.94 17.95
C LYS A 89 0.79 9.58 17.24
N ILE A 90 1.90 8.86 17.26
CA ILE A 90 2.13 7.68 16.42
C ILE A 90 2.61 6.53 17.31
N PRO A 91 2.01 5.33 17.23
CA PRO A 91 2.60 4.14 17.83
C PRO A 91 3.97 3.86 17.19
N MET A 92 5.01 3.69 18.01
CA MET A 92 6.38 3.55 17.57
C MET A 92 7.05 2.35 18.22
N PRO A 93 7.85 1.57 17.46
CA PRO A 93 8.65 0.50 18.03
C PRO A 93 9.70 1.10 18.98
N GLN A 94 9.82 0.53 20.17
CA GLN A 94 10.78 0.94 21.20
C GLN A 94 11.88 -0.11 21.38
N VAL A 95 11.56 -1.37 21.08
CA VAL A 95 12.45 -2.51 21.30
C VAL A 95 12.63 -3.27 19.99
N GLY A 96 13.88 -3.61 19.68
CA GLY A 96 14.23 -4.42 18.52
C GLY A 96 14.00 -5.92 18.75
N VAL A 97 14.41 -6.73 17.78
CA VAL A 97 14.37 -8.19 17.80
C VAL A 97 15.76 -8.78 18.00
N SER A 98 15.85 -9.76 18.89
CA SER A 98 16.99 -10.67 18.97
C SER A 98 16.87 -11.78 17.93
N TYR A 99 18.00 -12.15 17.34
CA TYR A 99 18.07 -13.22 16.36
C TYR A 99 19.38 -13.98 16.46
N ASN A 100 19.36 -15.25 16.05
CA ASN A 100 20.53 -16.10 15.96
C ASN A 100 21.14 -16.05 14.55
N GLY A 101 22.27 -15.36 14.41
CA GLY A 101 23.00 -15.22 13.15
C GLY A 101 23.55 -16.53 12.56
N ALA A 102 23.62 -17.62 13.34
CA ALA A 102 24.06 -18.93 12.86
C ALA A 102 22.91 -19.79 12.32
N ALA A 103 21.66 -19.29 12.31
CA ALA A 103 20.51 -20.01 11.80
C ALA A 103 20.72 -20.44 10.33
N GLN A 104 20.37 -21.69 10.05
CA GLN A 104 20.43 -22.25 8.70
C GLN A 104 19.01 -22.50 8.18
N PRO A 105 18.80 -22.50 6.86
CA PRO A 105 17.50 -22.82 6.28
C PRO A 105 16.88 -24.11 6.84
N GLY A 106 15.59 -24.07 7.15
CA GLY A 106 14.83 -25.21 7.64
C GLY A 106 15.08 -25.63 9.09
N THR A 107 15.99 -24.99 9.83
CA THR A 107 16.26 -25.35 11.23
C THR A 107 15.26 -24.74 12.22
N PHE A 108 15.28 -25.23 13.46
CA PHE A 108 14.50 -24.64 14.55
C PHE A 108 14.92 -23.19 14.83
N GLN A 109 16.22 -22.87 14.73
CA GLN A 109 16.73 -21.50 14.92
C GLN A 109 16.19 -20.54 13.85
N ALA A 110 16.04 -20.99 12.60
CA ALA A 110 15.41 -20.18 11.56
C ALA A 110 13.94 -19.88 11.89
N ARG A 111 13.19 -20.89 12.34
CA ARG A 111 11.80 -20.70 12.78
C ARG A 111 11.69 -19.77 13.99
N ASP A 112 12.63 -19.85 14.92
CA ASP A 112 12.70 -18.98 16.11
C ASP A 112 12.94 -17.52 15.72
N ASN A 113 13.89 -17.25 14.81
CA ASN A 113 14.11 -15.92 14.25
C ASN A 113 12.82 -15.35 13.61
N VAL A 114 12.16 -16.14 12.76
CA VAL A 114 10.90 -15.72 12.11
C VAL A 114 9.80 -15.47 13.14
N SER A 115 9.70 -16.30 14.18
CA SER A 115 8.76 -16.11 15.29
C SER A 115 9.01 -14.80 16.04
N ASN A 116 10.28 -14.47 16.33
CA ASN A 116 10.63 -13.23 17.01
C ASN A 116 10.26 -12.00 16.16
N PHE A 117 10.51 -12.06 14.85
CA PHE A 117 10.07 -11.02 13.91
C PHE A 117 8.54 -10.85 13.90
N ILE A 118 7.78 -11.94 13.79
CA ILE A 118 6.30 -11.91 13.82
C ILE A 118 5.82 -11.29 15.14
N GLN A 119 6.39 -11.68 16.27
CA GLN A 119 6.01 -11.11 17.57
C GLN A 119 6.29 -9.60 17.65
N TRP A 120 7.39 -9.15 17.07
CA TRP A 120 7.73 -7.73 17.00
C TRP A 120 6.78 -6.95 16.09
N CYS A 121 6.46 -7.47 14.90
CA CYS A 121 5.46 -6.85 14.02
C CYS A 121 4.10 -6.66 14.72
N ARG A 122 3.68 -7.65 15.50
CA ARG A 122 2.45 -7.58 16.31
C ARG A 122 2.55 -6.53 17.41
N LYS A 123 3.60 -6.59 18.24
CA LYS A 123 3.69 -5.81 19.48
C LYS A 123 4.15 -4.37 19.25
N GLU A 124 5.21 -4.21 18.48
CA GLU A 124 5.92 -2.94 18.32
C GLU A 124 5.37 -2.14 17.14
N MET A 125 5.00 -2.83 16.05
CA MET A 125 4.46 -2.17 14.86
C MET A 125 2.93 -2.17 14.83
N GLY A 126 2.24 -2.98 15.65
CA GLY A 126 0.78 -3.02 15.73
C GLY A 126 0.08 -3.55 14.47
N ILE A 127 0.77 -4.39 13.69
CA ILE A 127 0.21 -4.98 12.46
C ILE A 127 -0.96 -5.91 12.84
N GLN A 128 -2.08 -5.76 12.12
CA GLN A 128 -3.31 -6.51 12.42
C GLN A 128 -3.15 -7.99 12.10
N GLU A 129 -3.73 -8.88 12.91
CA GLU A 129 -3.62 -10.34 12.73
C GLU A 129 -4.02 -10.83 11.34
N VAL A 130 -4.98 -10.15 10.68
CA VAL A 130 -5.43 -10.48 9.32
C VAL A 130 -4.34 -10.31 8.26
N LEU A 131 -3.32 -9.49 8.53
CA LEU A 131 -2.17 -9.26 7.66
C LEU A 131 -0.93 -10.04 8.11
N MET A 132 -0.96 -10.66 9.29
CA MET A 132 0.18 -11.40 9.83
C MET A 132 0.30 -12.78 9.15
N PHE A 133 1.53 -13.28 9.07
CA PHE A 133 1.83 -14.63 8.61
C PHE A 133 2.34 -15.50 9.77
N GLU A 134 2.34 -16.82 9.55
CA GLU A 134 2.89 -17.80 10.48
C GLU A 134 4.28 -18.29 10.03
N THR A 135 5.08 -18.83 10.94
CA THR A 135 6.43 -19.32 10.58
C THR A 135 6.43 -20.33 9.42
N GLU A 136 5.41 -21.18 9.33
CA GLU A 136 5.28 -22.17 8.25
C GLU A 136 4.90 -21.54 6.89
N ASP A 137 4.27 -20.36 6.89
CA ASP A 137 3.92 -19.65 5.65
C ASP A 137 5.17 -19.26 4.86
N LEU A 138 6.25 -18.95 5.57
CA LEU A 138 7.56 -18.64 5.00
C LEU A 138 8.43 -19.89 4.84
N VAL A 139 8.68 -20.62 5.93
CA VAL A 139 9.66 -21.72 5.96
C VAL A 139 9.21 -22.93 5.13
N LEU A 140 7.91 -23.23 5.12
CA LEU A 140 7.34 -24.33 4.34
C LEU A 140 6.55 -23.84 3.13
N ARG A 141 6.55 -22.52 2.87
CA ARG A 141 5.87 -21.88 1.73
C ARG A 141 4.37 -22.19 1.70
N LYS A 142 3.74 -22.36 2.87
CA LYS A 142 2.31 -22.70 2.97
C LYS A 142 1.41 -21.59 2.47
N ASN A 143 1.76 -20.33 2.75
CA ASN A 143 0.97 -19.18 2.34
C ASN A 143 1.83 -17.95 2.06
N VAL A 144 2.41 -17.92 0.87
CA VAL A 144 3.29 -16.83 0.39
C VAL A 144 2.59 -15.47 0.41
N LYS A 145 1.28 -15.44 0.14
CA LYS A 145 0.50 -14.20 0.11
C LYS A 145 0.50 -13.50 1.47
N ASN A 146 0.37 -14.25 2.56
CA ASN A 146 0.41 -13.66 3.91
C ASN A 146 1.76 -13.00 4.20
N VAL A 147 2.87 -13.64 3.80
CA VAL A 147 4.22 -13.08 3.98
C VAL A 147 4.35 -11.75 3.24
N VAL A 148 3.93 -11.72 1.97
CA VAL A 148 3.99 -10.52 1.13
C VAL A 148 3.14 -9.38 1.71
N LEU A 149 1.89 -9.66 2.09
CA LEU A 149 0.99 -8.65 2.66
C LEU A 149 1.51 -8.07 3.98
N CYS A 150 2.06 -8.92 4.85
CA CYS A 150 2.67 -8.47 6.11
C CYS A 150 3.83 -7.50 5.87
N LEU A 151 4.70 -7.81 4.89
CA LEU A 151 5.87 -7.00 4.59
C LEU A 151 5.51 -5.66 3.93
N LEU A 152 4.49 -5.61 3.08
CA LEU A 152 3.98 -4.35 2.52
C LEU A 152 3.41 -3.44 3.63
N GLU A 153 2.61 -4.00 4.53
CA GLU A 153 2.08 -3.25 5.68
C GLU A 153 3.22 -2.76 6.60
N LEU A 154 4.25 -3.59 6.80
CA LEU A 154 5.44 -3.18 7.55
C LEU A 154 6.15 -2.00 6.87
N GLY A 155 6.38 -2.07 5.55
CA GLY A 155 6.98 -1.00 4.76
C GLY A 155 6.21 0.31 4.88
N ARG A 156 4.87 0.26 4.77
CA ARG A 156 3.98 1.41 4.96
C ARG A 156 4.15 2.07 6.32
N ARG A 157 4.19 1.27 7.39
CA ARG A 157 4.38 1.82 8.75
C ARG A 157 5.79 2.35 8.98
N ALA A 158 6.80 1.64 8.50
CA ALA A 158 8.21 2.02 8.64
C ALA A 158 8.53 3.35 7.94
N TRP A 159 7.83 3.65 6.84
CA TRP A 159 8.01 4.90 6.11
C TRP A 159 7.76 6.16 6.95
N ARG A 160 6.85 6.07 7.92
CA ARG A 160 6.55 7.16 8.86
C ARG A 160 7.75 7.56 9.72
N PHE A 161 8.75 6.68 9.83
CA PHE A 161 9.98 6.89 10.59
C PHE A 161 11.19 7.19 9.70
N GLY A 162 10.98 7.39 8.40
CA GLY A 162 12.04 7.72 7.44
C GLY A 162 12.75 6.52 6.81
N VAL A 163 12.30 5.30 7.07
CA VAL A 163 12.78 4.12 6.33
C VAL A 163 12.15 4.12 4.95
N ALA A 164 12.92 3.89 3.87
CA ALA A 164 12.33 3.82 2.54
C ALA A 164 11.23 2.74 2.47
N ALA A 165 10.16 2.99 1.74
CA ALA A 165 9.07 2.04 1.51
C ALA A 165 9.18 1.37 0.13
N PRO A 166 8.57 0.20 -0.08
CA PRO A 166 8.40 -0.40 -1.40
C PRO A 166 7.67 0.55 -2.36
N THR A 167 7.91 0.44 -3.67
CA THR A 167 7.34 1.36 -4.67
C THR A 167 5.82 1.30 -4.64
N LEU A 168 5.24 0.11 -4.49
CA LEU A 168 3.79 -0.07 -4.42
C LEU A 168 3.19 0.79 -3.30
N VAL A 169 3.80 0.78 -2.12
CA VAL A 169 3.35 1.56 -0.96
C VAL A 169 3.48 3.05 -1.20
N GLN A 170 4.57 3.49 -1.84
CA GLN A 170 4.75 4.91 -2.19
C GLN A 170 3.65 5.41 -3.14
N LEU A 171 3.30 4.59 -4.14
CA LEU A 171 2.22 4.90 -5.08
C LEU A 171 0.85 4.92 -4.40
N GLU A 172 0.58 3.99 -3.48
CA GLU A 172 -0.67 3.95 -2.70
C GLU A 172 -0.87 5.25 -1.91
N GLU A 173 0.15 5.73 -1.20
CA GLU A 173 0.06 7.00 -0.46
C GLU A 173 -0.07 8.22 -1.40
N GLU A 174 0.60 8.22 -2.56
CA GLU A 174 0.44 9.30 -3.56
C GLU A 174 -1.01 9.41 -4.04
N ILE A 175 -1.64 8.27 -4.34
CA ILE A 175 -3.05 8.19 -4.74
C ILE A 175 -3.95 8.65 -3.58
N GLU A 176 -3.71 8.19 -2.36
CA GLU A 176 -4.50 8.60 -1.19
C GLU A 176 -4.42 10.11 -0.93
N GLU A 177 -3.25 10.73 -1.13
CA GLU A 177 -3.09 12.18 -1.05
C GLU A 177 -3.84 12.92 -2.16
N GLU A 178 -3.81 12.43 -3.41
CA GLU A 178 -4.56 13.02 -4.51
C GLU A 178 -6.07 12.98 -4.25
N VAL A 179 -6.59 11.80 -3.88
CA VAL A 179 -8.01 11.61 -3.53
C VAL A 179 -8.41 12.53 -2.37
N ARG A 180 -7.57 12.66 -1.35
CA ARG A 180 -7.85 13.57 -0.22
C ARG A 180 -7.90 15.03 -0.66
N ARG A 181 -7.03 15.46 -1.57
CA ARG A 181 -7.05 16.81 -2.14
C ARG A 181 -8.32 17.06 -2.93
N GLU A 182 -8.73 16.11 -3.78
CA GLU A 182 -9.97 16.21 -4.56
C GLU A 182 -11.21 16.31 -3.66
N LEU A 183 -11.30 15.49 -2.62
CA LEU A 183 -12.42 15.52 -1.66
C LEU A 183 -12.43 16.77 -0.77
N ALA A 184 -11.26 17.37 -0.53
CA ALA A 184 -11.13 18.63 0.22
C ALA A 184 -11.52 19.87 -0.62
N LEU A 185 -11.69 19.74 -1.94
CA LEU A 185 -12.21 20.83 -2.77
C LEU A 185 -13.67 21.08 -2.40
N PRO A 186 -14.06 22.35 -2.15
CA PRO A 186 -15.47 22.69 -2.03
C PRO A 186 -16.22 22.22 -3.28
N LEU A 187 -17.39 21.60 -3.11
CA LEU A 187 -18.32 21.36 -4.22
C LEU A 187 -18.39 22.64 -5.06
N PRO A 188 -18.35 22.56 -6.40
CA PRO A 188 -18.55 23.73 -7.24
C PRO A 188 -19.80 24.45 -6.76
N GLN A 189 -19.63 25.65 -6.22
CA GLN A 189 -20.76 26.47 -5.82
C GLN A 189 -21.66 26.59 -7.06
N PRO A 190 -22.97 26.35 -6.95
CA PRO A 190 -23.87 26.61 -8.07
C PRO A 190 -23.59 28.06 -8.49
N GLY A 191 -23.29 28.24 -9.78
CA GLY A 191 -22.93 29.55 -10.31
C GLY A 191 -24.01 30.60 -10.00
N PRO A 192 -23.68 31.89 -10.08
CA PRO A 192 -24.59 32.98 -9.71
C PRO A 192 -25.88 33.07 -10.55
N ASP A 193 -26.08 32.20 -11.54
CA ASP A 193 -27.38 32.00 -12.17
C ASP A 193 -28.13 30.89 -11.43
N GLY A 194 -29.00 31.31 -10.51
CA GLY A 194 -30.00 30.46 -9.89
C GLY A 194 -30.86 29.78 -10.94
N ALA A 195 -30.49 28.56 -11.32
CA ALA A 195 -31.39 27.62 -11.96
C ALA A 195 -31.99 26.73 -10.86
N GLU A 196 -33.27 26.98 -10.61
CA GLU A 196 -34.18 26.34 -9.67
C GLU A 196 -33.98 24.82 -9.48
N PRO A 197 -34.37 24.28 -8.30
CA PRO A 197 -34.38 22.85 -8.06
C PRO A 197 -35.22 22.14 -9.13
N ARG A 198 -34.62 21.21 -9.86
CA ARG A 198 -35.41 20.30 -10.71
C ARG A 198 -36.35 19.53 -9.79
N GLU A 199 -37.65 19.79 -9.91
CA GLU A 199 -38.70 19.01 -9.27
C GLU A 199 -38.43 17.52 -9.49
N PRO A 200 -38.70 16.66 -8.49
CA PRO A 200 -38.71 15.23 -8.72
C PRO A 200 -39.72 14.95 -9.84
N LEU A 201 -39.31 14.23 -10.88
CA LEU A 201 -40.24 13.70 -11.87
C LEU A 201 -41.36 12.96 -11.13
N HIS A 202 -42.53 13.58 -11.07
CA HIS A 202 -43.77 12.93 -10.65
C HIS A 202 -44.08 11.88 -11.70
N VAL A 203 -43.78 10.62 -11.41
CA VAL A 203 -44.35 9.47 -12.12
C VAL A 203 -45.83 9.40 -11.74
N PRO A 204 -46.77 9.65 -12.66
CA PRO A 204 -48.18 9.50 -12.36
C PRO A 204 -48.45 8.01 -12.08
N SER A 205 -48.79 7.70 -10.84
CA SER A 205 -49.33 6.39 -10.48
C SER A 205 -50.79 6.33 -10.92
N ALA A 206 -50.99 5.99 -12.18
CA ALA A 206 -52.22 5.43 -12.72
C ALA A 206 -51.77 4.11 -13.37
N VAL A 207 -52.21 2.92 -12.99
CA VAL A 207 -53.55 2.49 -12.61
C VAL A 207 -53.42 1.26 -11.70
N LEU A 208 -53.95 1.35 -10.49
CA LEU A 208 -54.54 0.19 -9.79
C LEU A 208 -56.06 0.25 -10.03
N HIS A 209 -56.71 -0.92 -9.97
CA HIS A 209 -58.09 -1.28 -10.35
C HIS A 209 -58.19 -1.70 -11.84
N GLY A 210 -58.46 -2.95 -12.23
CA GLY A 210 -59.19 -4.03 -11.58
C GLY A 210 -60.39 -4.41 -12.47
N GLN A 211 -60.34 -5.59 -13.10
CA GLN A 211 -61.47 -6.37 -13.65
C GLN A 211 -60.91 -7.70 -14.17
N SER A 212 -61.20 -8.84 -13.53
CA SER A 212 -62.25 -9.80 -13.93
C SER A 212 -62.26 -10.10 -15.44
N VAL A 213 -61.81 -11.29 -15.84
CA VAL A 213 -62.61 -12.53 -16.05
C VAL A 213 -61.68 -13.73 -15.86
#